data_AF-A0A1G9FKE5-F1
#
_entry.id   AF-A0A1G9FKE5-F1
#
_cell.length_a   1.000
_cell.length_b   1.000
_cell.length_c   1.000
_cell.angle_alpha   90.00
_cell.angle_beta   90.00
_cell.angle_gamma   90.00
#
_symmetry.space_group_name_H-M   'P 1'
#
loop_
_entity.id
_entity.type
_entity.pdbx_description
1 polymer ?
#
loop_
_entity_poly.entity_id
_entity_poly.type
_entity_poly.pdbx_seq_one_letter_code
_entity_poly.pdbx_strand_id
1 'polypeptide(L)' 'MARIVSLQAQRFALPLDEVLSDARHGEHTHFELITVTIGFDDGSEGTG' A
#
# COMPACT_ATOMS: atom_id res chain seq x y z
N MET A 1 -12.31 21.67 10.87
CA MET A 1 -11.39 20.59 10.47
C MET A 1 -12.18 19.30 10.50
N ALA A 2 -12.14 18.52 9.43
CA ALA A 2 -12.82 17.23 9.39
C ALA A 2 -12.15 16.24 10.36
N ARG A 3 -12.93 15.43 11.07
CA ARG A 3 -12.44 14.44 12.04
C ARG A 3 -12.24 13.10 11.34
N ILE A 4 -11.11 12.46 11.60
CA ILE A 4 -10.89 11.07 11.16
C ILE A 4 -11.84 10.14 11.91
N VAL A 5 -12.59 9.32 11.17
CA VAL A 5 -13.57 8.37 11.72
C VAL A 5 -13.28 6.91 11.33
N SER A 6 -12.52 6.69 10.26
CA SER A 6 -12.16 5.35 9.81
C SER A 6 -10.74 5.29 9.24
N LEU A 7 -10.13 4.11 9.37
CA LEU A 7 -8.80 3.77 8.88
C LEU A 7 -8.84 2.35 8.33
N GLN A 8 -8.38 2.18 7.09
CA GLN A 8 -8.26 0.88 6.45
C GLN A 8 -6.85 0.72 5.89
N ALA A 9 -6.07 -0.15 6.51
CA ALA A 9 -4.75 -0.53 6.02
C ALA A 9 -4.85 -1.82 5.20
N GLN A 10 -4.19 -1.84 4.05
CA GLN A 10 -4.14 -3.00 3.18
C GLN A 10 -2.71 -3.31 2.78
N ARG A 11 -2.42 -4.60 2.63
CA ARG A 11 -1.16 -5.12 2.12
C ARG A 11 -1.43 -5.91 0.86
N PHE A 12 -0.73 -5.56 -0.21
CA PHE A 12 -0.74 -6.29 -1.47
C PHE A 12 0.65 -6.89 -1.70
N ALA A 13 0.70 -8.14 -2.14
CA ALA A 13 1.91 -8.75 -2.68
C ALA A 13 1.72 -8.83 -4.19
N LEU A 14 2.28 -7.85 -4.91
CA LEU A 14 2.09 -7.72 -6.35
C LEU A 14 3.22 -8.44 -7.09
N PRO A 15 2.92 -9.37 -8.01
CA PRO A 15 3.94 -10.07 -8.76
C PRO A 15 4.69 -9.10 -9.68
N LEU A 16 5.97 -9.38 -9.90
CA LEU A 16 6.74 -8.75 -10.97
C LEU A 16 6.54 -9.54 -12.27
N ASP A 17 6.54 -8.84 -13.39
CA ASP A 17 6.43 -9.47 -14.72
C ASP A 17 7.63 -10.39 -15.02
N GLU A 18 8.77 -10.13 -14.39
CA GLU A 18 9.99 -10.94 -14.45
C GLU A 18 10.74 -10.93 -13.11
N VAL A 19 11.63 -11.90 -12.90
CA VAL A 19 12.49 -11.96 -11.70
C VAL A 19 13.57 -10.88 -11.80
N LEU A 20 13.58 -9.94 -10.86
CA LEU A 20 14.59 -8.90 -10.77
C LEU A 20 15.66 -9.30 -9.76
N SER A 21 16.94 -9.25 -10.13
CA SER A 21 18.03 -9.65 -9.24
C SER A 21 19.09 -8.56 -9.05
N ASP A 22 19.57 -8.37 -7.82
CA ASP A 22 20.75 -7.54 -7.55
C ASP A 22 21.76 -8.19 -6.59
N ALA A 23 22.96 -7.59 -6.52
CA ALA A 23 24.10 -8.15 -5.80
C ALA A 23 23.92 -8.25 -4.28
N ARG A 24 22.92 -7.59 -3.69
CA ARG A 24 22.69 -7.56 -2.23
C ARG A 24 21.37 -8.16 -1.80
N HIS A 25 20.36 -8.08 -2.64
CA HIS A 25 18.99 -8.46 -2.28
C HIS A 25 18.56 -9.79 -2.92
N GLY A 26 19.39 -10.37 -3.79
CA GLY A 26 19.08 -11.64 -4.43
C GLY A 26 17.94 -11.48 -5.44
N GLU A 27 17.08 -12.48 -5.55
CA GLU A 27 15.97 -12.49 -6.52
C GLU A 27 14.68 -11.94 -5.90
N HIS A 28 14.08 -10.97 -6.58
CA HIS A 28 12.77 -10.41 -6.30
C HIS A 28 11.75 -10.95 -7.30
N THR A 29 10.69 -11.58 -6.80
CA THR A 29 9.57 -12.12 -7.60
C THR A 29 8.28 -11.30 -7.45
N HIS A 30 8.21 -10.50 -6.40
CA HIS A 30 7.07 -9.63 -6.08
C HIS A 30 7.58 -8.44 -5.26
N PHE A 31 6.75 -7.41 -5.16
CA PHE A 31 6.93 -6.33 -4.20
C PHE A 31 5.68 -6.20 -3.33
N GLU A 32 5.86 -5.60 -2.16
CA GLU A 32 4.76 -5.32 -1.25
C GLU A 32 4.33 -3.87 -1.39
N LEU A 33 3.04 -3.65 -1.63
CA LEU A 33 2.42 -2.32 -1.59
C LEU A 33 1.53 -2.23 -0.36
N ILE A 34 1.80 -1.24 0.49
CA ILE A 34 0.95 -0.88 1.61
C ILE A 34 0.15 0.34 1.20
N THR A 35 -1.17 0.29 1.42
CA THR A 35 -2.03 1.47 1.29
C THR A 35 -2.82 1.67 2.56
N VAL A 36 -3.09 2.94 2.89
CA VAL A 36 -3.97 3.31 3.99
C VAL A 36 -5.02 4.28 3.47
N THR A 37 -6.29 3.89 3.57
CA THR A 37 -7.43 4.77 3.32
C THR A 37 -7.94 5.34 4.64
N ILE A 38 -8.01 6.65 4.72
CA ILE A 38 -8.54 7.40 5.87
C ILE A 38 -9.88 8.01 5.45
N GLY A 39 -10.93 7.74 6.22
CA GLY A 39 -12.24 8.37 6.06
C GLY A 39 -12.53 9.41 7.13
N PHE A 40 -13.22 10.47 6.73
CA PHE A 40 -13.57 11.61 7.58
C PHE A 40 -15.08 11.69 7.87
N ASP A 41 -15.46 12.41 8.92
CA ASP A 41 -16.85 12.60 9.34
C ASP A 41 -17.71 13.38 8.34
N ASP A 42 -17.09 14.15 7.45
CA ASP A 42 -17.75 14.83 6.33
C ASP A 42 -17.96 13.92 5.09
N GLY A 43 -17.54 12.65 5.19
CA GLY A 43 -17.65 11.66 4.12
C GLY A 43 -16.54 11.70 3.08
N SER A 44 -15.56 12.61 3.21
CA SER A 44 -14.36 12.59 2.36
C SER A 44 -13.43 11.43 2.73
N GLU A 45 -12.61 11.03 1.77
CA GLU A 45 -11.62 9.95 1.95
C GLU A 45 -10.29 10.32 1.28
N GLY A 46 -9.19 9.81 1.82
CA GLY A 46 -7.86 9.92 1.23
C GLY A 46 -7.11 8.60 1.33
N THR A 47 -6.40 8.21 0.29
CA THR A 47 -5.55 6.99 0.27
C THR A 47 -4.11 7.36 -0.06
N GLY A 48 -3.16 6.73 0.63
CA GLY A 48 -1.72 6.85 0.39
C GLY A 48 -0.94 5.66 0.87
#